data_AF-R7TV69-F1
#
_entry.id   AF-R7TV69-F1
#
_cell.length_a   1.000
_cell.length_b   1.000
_cell.length_c   1.000
_cell.angle_alpha   90.00
_cell.angle_beta   90.00
_cell.angle_gamma   90.00
#
_symmetry.space_group_name_H-M   'P 1'
#
loop_
_entity.id
_entity.type
_entity.pdbx_description
1 polymer ?
#
loop_
_entity_poly.entity_id
_entity_poly.type
_entity_poly.pdbx_seq_one_letter_code
_entity_poly.pdbx_strand_id
1 'polypeptide(L)'
;MVNGPPAAISDASDFPRIDSQRCRVMTFSEDGSHLAFCDGQSTKVLNTQTNRLVFEADRPRTASLHLSPKSGYLATWEPYMVSKDQPAGTPNMYIYDIKSGKALHSFIQKKGQGWNPQWSKDETVSARMANTEVHFYEGDNFVRTSKKLNVQKLADFKLAPSPNPPHKVAVYILGSKGQPCFVRLFQYPNFGGNETALASKSFFKADKCDIFWNNKGSAVLVLTVAEAATSDSYYGEQGLHFLDVKGDSCFVPRAKSGPIYSVEWNPNSTDFCVVYGSMPAKATLYSLKCEPIFDFGTGPRNCVYYNPFGNMLTLTGFGNLHGNVEMWHLAGAQNTRLISQFKVPDTTHFEWSPDGTHVLTATTTPRLRVGNGYKVYHYTGQLLSEFHTTGNEELWEARWKCADKSGFPVPLIETSKNSPTAIKPVMEEKPKKYVPPAMRKQAGGGSAAIPAKTSVFKKEYELPSNLKQQDQEAETVSKSKKKREAKKRGKQFAEEGGQPRTEGADQGEVTSADREKKIRNVKKKLQGISKLKQELASGKQLDSNQMQKLKAEEALVEELKQLRL
;
A
#
# COMPACT_ATOMS: atom_id res chain seq x y z
N MET A 1 -30.69 -4.09 4.75
CA MET A 1 -29.75 -4.66 3.78
C MET A 1 -30.17 -4.16 2.41
N VAL A 2 -29.23 -3.87 1.51
CA VAL A 2 -29.56 -3.48 0.14
C VAL A 2 -29.05 -4.56 -0.81
N ASN A 3 -29.83 -4.87 -1.85
CA ASN A 3 -29.61 -5.93 -2.82
C ASN A 3 -29.78 -5.39 -4.24
N GLY A 4 -29.33 -6.18 -5.23
CA GLY A 4 -29.46 -5.87 -6.65
C GLY A 4 -28.10 -5.64 -7.32
N PRO A 5 -28.08 -5.50 -8.66
CA PRO A 5 -26.86 -5.17 -9.36
C PRO A 5 -26.36 -3.79 -8.92
N PRO A 6 -25.05 -3.50 -8.99
CA PRO A 6 -24.49 -2.21 -8.59
C PRO A 6 -25.16 -0.97 -9.20
N ALA A 7 -25.79 -1.09 -10.37
CA ALA A 7 -26.51 -0.02 -11.04
C ALA A 7 -27.99 0.14 -10.61
N ALA A 8 -28.54 -0.81 -9.85
CA ALA A 8 -29.93 -0.81 -9.39
C ALA A 8 -30.02 -1.42 -7.98
N ILE A 9 -29.28 -0.80 -7.05
CA ILE A 9 -29.31 -1.16 -5.63
C ILE A 9 -30.66 -0.73 -5.05
N SER A 10 -31.35 -1.64 -4.38
CA SER A 10 -32.64 -1.42 -3.72
C SER A 10 -32.67 -2.09 -2.36
N ASP A 11 -33.61 -1.70 -1.50
CA ASP A 11 -33.79 -2.38 -0.23
C ASP A 11 -34.14 -3.86 -0.46
N ALA A 12 -33.49 -4.74 0.31
CA ALA A 12 -33.76 -6.16 0.28
C ALA A 12 -35.20 -6.41 0.75
N SER A 13 -36.08 -6.86 -0.17
CA SER A 13 -37.50 -7.10 0.11
C SER A 13 -37.71 -8.19 1.18
N ASP A 14 -36.75 -9.10 1.29
CA ASP A 14 -36.71 -10.24 2.20
C ASP A 14 -35.93 -9.96 3.50
N PHE A 15 -35.41 -8.74 3.66
CA PHE A 15 -34.74 -8.29 4.89
C PHE A 15 -35.29 -6.93 5.35
N PRO A 16 -36.29 -6.91 6.25
CA PRO A 16 -36.86 -5.66 6.72
C PRO A 16 -35.78 -4.79 7.41
N ARG A 17 -35.90 -3.47 7.24
CA ARG A 17 -35.06 -2.51 7.96
C ARG A 17 -35.22 -2.77 9.47
N ILE A 18 -34.09 -2.92 10.15
CA ILE A 18 -34.07 -3.06 11.60
C ILE A 18 -33.99 -1.67 12.20
N ASP A 19 -35.13 -1.17 12.67
CA ASP A 19 -35.20 0.12 13.33
C ASP A 19 -34.80 -0.04 14.80
N SER A 20 -33.55 0.33 15.09
CA SER A 20 -33.05 0.47 16.45
C SER A 20 -32.44 1.84 16.65
N GLN A 21 -32.62 2.39 17.86
CA GLN A 21 -31.95 3.63 18.27
C GLN A 21 -30.43 3.50 18.33
N ARG A 22 -29.89 2.28 18.39
CA ARG A 22 -28.44 2.03 18.49
C ARG A 22 -28.06 0.76 17.74
N CYS A 23 -27.42 0.87 16.58
CA CYS A 23 -26.67 -0.23 15.98
C CYS A 23 -25.19 0.15 15.98
N ARG A 24 -24.37 -0.56 16.76
CA ARG A 24 -22.97 -0.13 17.01
C ARG A 24 -21.93 -0.91 16.23
N VAL A 25 -22.22 -2.16 15.92
CA VAL A 25 -21.25 -3.07 15.33
C VAL A 25 -21.98 -4.12 14.50
N MET A 26 -21.41 -4.42 13.34
CA MET A 26 -21.80 -5.54 12.50
C MET A 26 -20.57 -6.23 11.91
N THR A 27 -20.70 -7.50 11.57
CA THR A 27 -19.67 -8.26 10.88
C THR A 27 -20.29 -9.40 10.08
N PHE A 28 -19.78 -9.63 8.86
CA PHE A 28 -20.11 -10.81 8.07
C PHE A 28 -19.15 -11.94 8.40
N SER A 29 -19.62 -13.17 8.26
CA SER A 29 -18.74 -14.33 8.20
C SER A 29 -17.84 -14.29 6.96
N GLU A 30 -16.72 -15.02 6.97
CA GLU A 30 -15.77 -15.03 5.85
C GLU A 30 -16.41 -15.51 4.53
N ASP A 31 -17.37 -16.43 4.61
CA ASP A 31 -18.16 -16.94 3.47
C ASP A 31 -19.42 -16.08 3.19
N GLY A 32 -19.69 -15.09 4.03
CA GLY A 32 -20.87 -14.24 4.01
C GLY A 32 -22.20 -14.92 4.31
N SER A 33 -22.22 -16.20 4.70
CA SER A 33 -23.45 -16.93 5.05
C SER A 33 -24.13 -16.40 6.31
N HIS A 34 -23.40 -15.71 7.19
CA HIS A 34 -23.89 -15.16 8.43
C HIS A 34 -23.59 -13.67 8.56
N LEU A 35 -24.53 -12.93 9.15
CA LEU A 35 -24.38 -11.53 9.57
C LEU A 35 -24.61 -11.44 11.07
N ALA A 36 -23.56 -11.10 11.82
CA ALA A 36 -23.65 -10.82 13.24
C ALA A 36 -23.74 -9.30 13.45
N PHE A 37 -24.63 -8.85 14.32
CA PHE A 37 -24.80 -7.44 14.64
C PHE A 37 -25.36 -7.26 16.06
N CYS A 38 -25.17 -6.07 16.63
CA CYS A 38 -25.73 -5.68 17.91
C CYS A 38 -26.60 -4.43 17.74
N ASP A 39 -27.90 -4.59 18.00
CA ASP A 39 -28.94 -3.56 17.87
C ASP A 39 -29.18 -2.80 19.18
N GLY A 40 -28.26 -2.91 20.14
CA GLY A 40 -28.36 -2.20 21.42
C GLY A 40 -29.38 -2.79 22.39
N GLN A 41 -30.15 -3.81 21.98
CA GLN A 41 -30.99 -4.63 22.84
C GLN A 41 -30.37 -6.01 23.02
N SER A 42 -29.95 -6.64 21.93
CA SER A 42 -29.31 -7.95 21.97
C SER A 42 -28.29 -8.10 20.83
N THR A 43 -27.43 -9.10 20.97
CA THR A 43 -26.51 -9.51 19.89
C THR A 43 -27.13 -10.66 19.11
N LYS A 44 -27.24 -10.48 17.80
CA LYS A 44 -27.97 -11.38 16.90
C LYS A 44 -27.05 -11.88 15.80
N VAL A 45 -27.29 -13.11 15.34
CA VAL A 45 -26.71 -13.64 14.10
C VAL A 45 -27.84 -14.08 13.18
N LEU A 46 -27.79 -13.59 11.95
CA LEU A 46 -28.72 -13.94 10.88
C LEU A 46 -28.02 -14.83 9.86
N ASN A 47 -28.75 -15.79 9.31
CA ASN A 47 -28.36 -16.44 8.06
C ASN A 47 -28.75 -15.52 6.89
N THR A 48 -27.79 -15.17 6.04
CA THR A 48 -27.97 -14.21 4.94
C THR A 48 -28.58 -14.82 3.67
N GLN A 49 -28.77 -16.14 3.62
CA GLN A 49 -29.46 -16.81 2.52
C GLN A 49 -30.96 -16.90 2.80
N THR A 50 -31.33 -17.17 4.05
CA THR A 50 -32.74 -17.30 4.45
C THR A 50 -33.29 -16.03 5.12
N ASN A 51 -32.43 -15.07 5.48
CA ASN A 51 -32.73 -13.90 6.30
C ASN A 51 -33.42 -14.24 7.62
N ARG A 52 -33.04 -15.38 8.22
CA ARG A 52 -33.60 -15.84 9.50
C ARG A 52 -32.58 -15.69 10.61
N LEU A 53 -33.08 -15.31 11.79
CA LEU A 53 -32.29 -15.30 13.02
C LEU A 53 -31.90 -16.73 13.38
N VAL A 54 -30.60 -16.97 13.55
CA VAL A 54 -30.06 -18.28 13.96
C VAL A 54 -29.53 -18.25 15.39
N PHE A 55 -29.20 -17.07 15.90
CA PHE A 55 -28.66 -16.91 17.25
C PHE A 55 -29.08 -15.55 17.83
N GLU A 56 -29.38 -15.54 19.12
CA GLU A 56 -29.62 -14.32 19.89
C GLU A 56 -29.06 -14.49 21.31
N ALA A 57 -28.36 -13.46 21.80
CA ALA A 57 -27.90 -13.36 23.17
C ALA A 57 -28.21 -11.99 23.76
N ASP A 58 -28.64 -11.96 25.02
CA ASP A 58 -28.90 -10.74 25.80
C ASP A 58 -27.60 -10.03 26.15
N ARG A 59 -27.06 -9.34 25.14
CA ARG A 59 -25.80 -8.57 25.16
C ARG A 59 -26.01 -7.23 24.43
N PRO A 60 -26.74 -6.29 25.04
CA PRO A 60 -27.04 -4.98 24.45
C PRO A 60 -25.80 -4.07 24.33
N ARG A 61 -24.73 -4.35 25.08
CA ARG A 61 -23.54 -3.48 25.17
C ARG A 61 -22.35 -4.02 24.37
N THR A 62 -22.57 -5.01 23.52
CA THR A 62 -21.53 -5.53 22.63
C THR A 62 -20.96 -4.41 21.77
N ALA A 63 -19.66 -4.20 21.90
CA ALA A 63 -18.92 -3.18 21.16
C ALA A 63 -18.11 -3.77 20.02
N SER A 64 -17.76 -5.06 20.12
CA SER A 64 -16.98 -5.77 19.10
C SER A 64 -17.50 -7.19 18.91
N LEU A 65 -17.54 -7.64 17.65
CA LEU A 65 -17.97 -8.97 17.23
C LEU A 65 -16.86 -9.63 16.42
N HIS A 66 -16.70 -10.95 16.55
CA HIS A 66 -15.81 -11.73 15.71
C HIS A 66 -16.40 -13.12 15.48
N LEU A 67 -16.69 -13.45 14.23
CA LEU A 67 -17.13 -14.77 13.81
C LEU A 67 -15.90 -15.64 13.50
N SER A 68 -15.97 -16.92 13.86
CA SER A 68 -14.96 -17.88 13.43
C SER A 68 -15.08 -18.17 11.92
N PRO A 69 -14.01 -18.65 11.25
CA PRO A 69 -13.96 -18.79 9.79
C PRO A 69 -15.11 -19.58 9.12
N LYS A 70 -15.65 -20.61 9.78
CA LYS A 70 -16.79 -21.41 9.30
C LYS A 70 -18.11 -21.01 9.98
N SER A 71 -18.14 -19.89 10.70
CA SER A 71 -19.30 -19.41 11.44
C SER A 71 -19.84 -20.41 12.48
N GLY A 72 -18.99 -21.27 13.04
CA GLY A 72 -19.39 -22.16 14.14
C GLY A 72 -19.51 -21.41 15.46
N TYR A 73 -18.65 -20.42 15.68
CA TYR A 73 -18.54 -19.70 16.94
C TYR A 73 -18.68 -18.19 16.75
N LEU A 74 -19.29 -17.55 17.75
CA LEU A 74 -19.33 -16.10 17.87
C LEU A 74 -18.57 -15.67 19.12
N ALA A 75 -17.55 -14.83 18.96
CA ALA A 75 -16.96 -14.09 20.06
C ALA A 75 -17.56 -12.69 20.16
N THR A 76 -17.96 -12.30 21.36
CA THR A 76 -18.42 -10.94 21.66
C THR A 76 -17.54 -10.30 22.71
N TRP A 77 -17.39 -8.97 22.65
CA TRP A 77 -16.71 -8.19 23.67
C TRP A 77 -17.47 -6.92 24.02
N GLU A 78 -17.58 -6.69 25.31
CA GLU A 78 -18.15 -5.50 25.93
C GLU A 78 -17.04 -4.71 26.63
N PRO A 79 -17.12 -3.37 26.69
CA PRO A 79 -16.18 -2.55 27.44
C PRO A 79 -16.05 -3.03 28.89
N TYR A 80 -14.81 -3.22 29.36
CA TYR A 80 -14.56 -3.67 30.72
C TYR A 80 -15.09 -2.66 31.74
N MET A 81 -15.89 -3.13 32.69
CA MET A 81 -16.48 -2.33 33.76
C MET A 81 -16.21 -2.98 35.11
N VAL A 82 -15.96 -2.14 36.11
CA VAL A 82 -15.85 -2.52 37.52
C VAL A 82 -17.01 -1.89 38.28
N SER A 83 -17.54 -2.61 39.25
CA SER A 83 -18.55 -2.08 40.18
C SER A 83 -18.01 -2.17 41.61
N LYS A 84 -18.66 -1.48 42.55
CA LYS A 84 -18.32 -1.58 43.97
C LYS A 84 -18.42 -3.03 44.49
N ASP A 85 -19.38 -3.79 43.97
CA ASP A 85 -19.62 -5.18 44.36
C ASP A 85 -18.67 -6.17 43.67
N GLN A 86 -18.11 -5.80 42.51
CA GLN A 86 -17.15 -6.63 41.76
C GLN A 86 -15.93 -5.80 41.32
N PRO A 87 -14.98 -5.54 42.25
CA PRO A 87 -13.78 -4.75 41.95
C PRO A 87 -12.83 -5.45 40.97
N ALA A 88 -12.90 -6.78 40.85
CA ALA A 88 -12.14 -7.55 39.85
C ALA A 88 -12.74 -7.50 38.43
N GLY A 89 -13.92 -6.89 38.28
CA GLY A 89 -14.70 -6.81 37.04
C GLY A 89 -15.48 -8.09 36.72
N THR A 90 -16.53 -7.95 35.92
CA THR A 90 -17.35 -9.05 35.41
C THR A 90 -16.79 -9.61 34.09
N PRO A 91 -17.09 -10.88 33.73
CA PRO A 91 -16.79 -11.38 32.40
C PRO A 91 -17.42 -10.49 31.32
N ASN A 92 -16.60 -10.02 30.39
CA ASN A 92 -16.97 -9.08 29.34
C ASN A 92 -16.62 -9.59 27.94
N MET A 93 -16.00 -10.77 27.84
CA MET A 93 -15.80 -11.47 26.58
C MET A 93 -16.47 -12.84 26.66
N TYR A 94 -17.23 -13.20 25.63
CA TYR A 94 -17.96 -14.47 25.59
C TYR A 94 -17.70 -15.17 24.27
N ILE A 95 -17.65 -16.51 24.32
CA ILE A 95 -17.62 -17.37 23.13
C ILE A 95 -18.89 -18.20 23.14
N TYR A 96 -19.67 -18.09 22.07
CA TYR A 96 -20.91 -18.82 21.87
C TYR A 96 -20.73 -19.85 20.75
N ASP A 97 -21.40 -20.99 20.89
CA ASP A 97 -21.69 -21.87 19.77
C ASP A 97 -22.99 -21.40 19.11
N ILE A 98 -22.90 -21.04 17.82
CA ILE A 98 -24.02 -20.50 17.06
C ILE A 98 -25.09 -21.57 16.86
N LYS A 99 -24.71 -22.86 16.75
CA LYS A 99 -25.68 -23.95 16.51
C LYS A 99 -26.50 -24.27 17.75
N SER A 100 -25.87 -24.38 18.92
CA SER A 100 -26.58 -24.69 20.16
C SER A 100 -27.17 -23.46 20.87
N GLY A 101 -26.73 -22.25 20.50
CA GLY A 101 -27.13 -21.01 21.19
C GLY A 101 -26.50 -20.84 22.57
N LYS A 102 -25.59 -21.73 22.98
CA LYS A 102 -25.02 -21.73 24.34
C LYS A 102 -23.73 -20.92 24.42
N ALA A 103 -23.54 -20.22 25.53
CA ALA A 103 -22.25 -19.66 25.90
C ALA A 103 -21.33 -20.80 26.32
N LEU A 104 -20.29 -21.09 25.53
CA LEU A 104 -19.31 -22.12 25.82
C LEU A 104 -18.38 -21.68 26.95
N HIS A 105 -17.92 -20.42 26.89
CA HIS A 105 -17.10 -19.86 27.95
C HIS A 105 -17.12 -18.34 27.98
N SER A 106 -16.68 -17.78 29.11
CA SER A 106 -16.58 -16.33 29.34
C SER A 106 -15.24 -15.98 29.97
N PHE A 107 -14.69 -14.84 29.57
CA PHE A 107 -13.41 -14.35 30.05
C PHE A 107 -13.52 -12.90 30.51
N ILE A 108 -12.61 -12.51 31.41
CA ILE A 108 -12.37 -11.11 31.77
C ILE A 108 -11.23 -10.60 30.87
N GLN A 109 -11.56 -9.71 29.95
CA GLN A 109 -10.64 -9.12 28.97
C GLN A 109 -10.60 -7.60 29.14
N LYS A 110 -9.65 -7.11 29.93
CA LYS A 110 -9.51 -5.68 30.28
C LYS A 110 -9.10 -4.82 29.09
N LYS A 111 -8.18 -5.31 28.26
CA LYS A 111 -7.69 -4.59 27.08
C LYS A 111 -8.60 -4.87 25.89
N GLY A 112 -9.11 -3.82 25.26
CA GLY A 112 -9.84 -3.94 23.99
C GLY A 112 -8.93 -4.25 22.80
N GLN A 113 -7.64 -3.88 22.85
CA GLN A 113 -6.67 -4.29 21.83
C GLN A 113 -6.36 -5.79 21.98
N GLY A 114 -6.39 -6.52 20.85
CA GLY A 114 -6.13 -7.97 20.83
C GLY A 114 -7.17 -8.79 21.61
N TRP A 115 -8.39 -8.27 21.79
CA TRP A 115 -9.44 -8.95 22.54
C TRP A 115 -9.91 -10.24 21.86
N ASN A 116 -9.91 -10.27 20.53
CA ASN A 116 -10.57 -11.32 19.79
C ASN A 116 -9.75 -12.62 19.74
N PRO A 117 -10.38 -13.79 19.94
CA PRO A 117 -9.74 -15.06 19.66
C PRO A 117 -9.42 -15.19 18.16
N GLN A 118 -8.29 -15.83 17.86
CA GLN A 118 -7.86 -16.11 16.49
C GLN A 118 -8.04 -17.61 16.25
N TRP A 119 -8.84 -17.96 15.25
CA TRP A 119 -9.10 -19.36 14.86
C TRP A 119 -8.26 -19.75 13.66
N SER A 120 -7.90 -21.02 13.60
CA SER A 120 -7.48 -21.64 12.34
C SER A 120 -8.66 -21.69 11.38
N LYS A 121 -8.39 -21.70 10.07
CA LYS A 121 -9.42 -21.73 9.02
C LYS A 121 -10.32 -22.97 9.08
N ASP A 122 -9.80 -24.07 9.60
CA ASP A 122 -10.54 -25.31 9.82
C ASP A 122 -11.32 -25.33 11.16
N GLU A 123 -11.17 -24.29 12.00
CA GLU A 123 -11.72 -24.15 13.36
C GLU A 123 -11.28 -25.24 14.34
N THR A 124 -10.25 -26.02 14.02
CA THR A 124 -9.76 -27.08 14.92
C THR A 124 -9.00 -26.52 16.11
N VAL A 125 -8.31 -25.39 15.91
CA VAL A 125 -7.50 -24.72 16.93
C VAL A 125 -7.92 -23.25 17.02
N SER A 126 -8.03 -22.75 18.26
CA SER A 126 -8.15 -21.33 18.52
C SER A 126 -7.08 -20.87 19.50
N ALA A 127 -6.66 -19.62 19.38
CA ALA A 127 -5.63 -19.03 20.20
C ALA A 127 -6.08 -17.67 20.71
N ARG A 128 -5.77 -17.36 21.97
CA ARG A 128 -5.95 -16.02 22.55
C ARG A 128 -4.74 -15.63 23.37
N MET A 129 -4.53 -14.32 23.49
CA MET A 129 -3.55 -13.79 24.41
C MET A 129 -4.17 -13.67 25.81
N ALA A 130 -3.52 -14.26 26.80
CA ALA A 130 -3.86 -14.13 28.21
C ALA A 130 -2.66 -13.51 28.94
N ASN A 131 -2.70 -12.20 29.15
CA ASN A 131 -1.59 -11.41 29.67
C ASN A 131 -0.31 -11.54 28.81
N THR A 132 0.64 -12.37 29.23
CA THR A 132 1.94 -12.59 28.57
C THR A 132 2.09 -14.00 28.01
N GLU A 133 1.01 -14.77 27.93
CA GLU A 133 0.98 -16.12 27.36
C GLU A 133 -0.02 -16.21 26.21
N VAL A 134 0.25 -17.07 25.24
CA VAL A 134 -0.77 -17.48 24.25
C VAL A 134 -1.36 -18.80 24.69
N HIS A 135 -2.68 -18.82 24.89
CA HIS A 135 -3.44 -20.01 25.27
C HIS A 135 -4.12 -20.57 24.02
N PHE A 136 -3.86 -21.84 23.73
CA PHE A 136 -4.48 -22.56 22.62
C PHE A 136 -5.56 -23.51 23.13
N TYR A 137 -6.68 -23.54 22.43
CA TYR A 137 -7.84 -24.39 22.68
C TYR A 137 -8.13 -25.22 21.45
N GLU A 138 -8.60 -26.45 21.64
CA GLU A 138 -8.96 -27.37 20.57
C GLU A 138 -10.48 -27.63 20.60
N GLY A 139 -11.11 -27.55 19.42
CA GLY A 139 -12.55 -27.76 19.27
C GLY A 139 -13.40 -26.76 20.06
N ASP A 140 -14.39 -27.29 20.79
CA ASP A 140 -15.37 -26.54 21.59
C ASP A 140 -14.95 -26.35 23.06
N ASN A 141 -13.81 -26.91 23.48
CA ASN A 141 -13.35 -26.84 24.86
C ASN A 141 -12.56 -25.56 25.13
N PHE A 142 -13.29 -24.48 25.43
CA PHE A 142 -12.69 -23.20 25.83
C PHE A 142 -12.37 -23.11 27.33
N VAL A 143 -12.71 -24.13 28.12
CA VAL A 143 -12.48 -24.16 29.58
C VAL A 143 -11.04 -24.57 29.88
N ARG A 144 -10.54 -25.62 29.21
CA ARG A 144 -9.18 -26.13 29.41
C ARG A 144 -8.29 -25.77 28.24
N THR A 145 -7.16 -25.12 28.53
CA THR A 145 -6.13 -24.85 27.53
C THR A 145 -5.40 -26.14 27.13
N SER A 146 -5.38 -26.48 25.84
CA SER A 146 -4.66 -27.65 25.30
C SER A 146 -3.15 -27.46 25.33
N LYS A 147 -2.67 -26.28 24.89
CA LYS A 147 -1.24 -25.92 24.90
C LYS A 147 -1.08 -24.44 25.25
N LYS A 148 0.04 -24.12 25.90
CA LYS A 148 0.42 -22.75 26.24
C LYS A 148 1.77 -22.45 25.60
N LEU A 149 1.85 -21.34 24.88
CA LEU A 149 3.11 -20.76 24.46
C LEU A 149 3.46 -19.65 25.45
N ASN A 150 4.40 -19.96 26.33
CA ASN A 150 4.95 -18.99 27.29
C ASN A 150 6.28 -18.48 26.74
N VAL A 151 6.30 -17.20 26.38
CA VAL A 151 7.50 -16.51 25.92
C VAL A 151 7.64 -15.26 26.76
N GLN A 152 8.83 -15.07 27.34
CA GLN A 152 9.11 -13.89 28.15
C GLN A 152 8.93 -12.62 27.31
N LYS A 153 8.24 -11.62 27.88
CA LYS A 153 7.99 -10.32 27.23
C LYS A 153 7.21 -10.40 25.91
N LEU A 154 6.34 -11.40 25.79
CA LEU A 154 5.35 -11.45 24.72
C LEU A 154 4.49 -10.18 24.73
N ALA A 155 4.44 -9.49 23.60
CA ALA A 155 3.70 -8.25 23.43
C ALA A 155 2.49 -8.40 22.50
N ASP A 156 2.60 -9.21 21.45
CA ASP A 156 1.47 -9.54 20.57
C ASP A 156 1.68 -10.89 19.89
N PHE A 157 0.62 -11.46 19.31
CA PHE A 157 0.68 -12.68 18.51
C PHE A 157 -0.32 -12.65 17.34
N LYS A 158 0.03 -13.36 16.26
CA LYS A 158 -0.88 -13.63 15.13
C LYS A 158 -0.80 -15.09 14.70
N LEU A 159 -1.94 -15.76 14.70
CA LEU A 159 -2.12 -17.08 14.11
C LEU A 159 -2.16 -16.95 12.59
N ALA A 160 -1.46 -17.85 11.89
CA ALA A 160 -1.46 -17.88 10.44
C ALA A 160 -2.83 -18.35 9.92
N PRO A 161 -3.35 -17.77 8.81
CA PRO A 161 -4.61 -18.19 8.18
C PRO A 161 -4.47 -19.51 7.40
N SER A 162 -3.56 -20.41 7.80
CA SER A 162 -3.32 -21.69 7.11
C SER A 162 -4.59 -22.55 7.09
N PRO A 163 -5.04 -23.04 5.92
CA PRO A 163 -6.26 -23.84 5.79
C PRO A 163 -6.18 -25.18 6.50
N ASN A 164 -4.99 -25.80 6.52
CA ASN A 164 -4.76 -27.12 7.07
C ASN A 164 -3.57 -27.10 8.05
N PRO A 165 -3.50 -28.08 8.98
CA PRO A 165 -2.31 -28.33 9.76
C PRO A 165 -1.06 -28.60 8.88
N PRO A 166 0.15 -28.33 9.38
CA PRO A 166 0.43 -27.75 10.69
C PRO A 166 0.17 -26.23 10.73
N HIS A 167 -0.56 -25.79 11.77
CA HIS A 167 -0.83 -24.38 12.00
C HIS A 167 0.41 -23.67 12.53
N LYS A 168 0.56 -22.39 12.16
CA LYS A 168 1.73 -21.59 12.52
C LYS A 168 1.31 -20.34 13.26
N VAL A 169 2.16 -19.87 14.15
CA VAL A 169 1.92 -18.67 14.96
C VAL A 169 3.15 -17.78 14.93
N ALA A 170 2.91 -16.49 14.70
CA ALA A 170 3.92 -15.45 14.85
C ALA A 170 3.73 -14.80 16.22
N VAL A 171 4.82 -14.63 16.95
CA VAL A 171 4.82 -13.89 18.22
C VAL A 171 5.78 -12.72 18.16
N TYR A 172 5.37 -11.60 18.72
CA TYR A 172 6.19 -10.42 18.91
C TYR A 172 6.68 -10.35 20.36
N ILE A 173 8.00 -10.24 20.52
CA ILE A 173 8.69 -10.27 21.80
C ILE A 173 9.44 -8.95 21.97
N LEU A 174 9.15 -8.24 23.07
CA LEU A 174 9.82 -6.99 23.39
C LEU A 174 11.23 -7.24 23.97
N GLY A 175 12.19 -6.46 23.46
CA GLY A 175 13.53 -6.38 24.01
C GLY A 175 13.57 -5.71 25.39
N SER A 176 14.57 -6.08 26.20
CA SER A 176 14.98 -5.28 27.37
C SER A 176 15.80 -4.06 26.93
N LYS A 177 16.09 -3.14 27.85
CA LYS A 177 17.03 -2.04 27.61
C LYS A 177 18.36 -2.59 27.05
N GLY A 178 18.73 -2.17 25.83
CA GLY A 178 19.93 -2.63 25.12
C GLY A 178 19.84 -4.01 24.44
N GLN A 179 18.73 -4.72 24.58
CA GLN A 179 18.47 -6.00 23.92
C GLN A 179 17.52 -5.82 22.74
N PRO A 180 17.67 -6.60 21.65
CA PRO A 180 16.78 -6.50 20.50
C PRO A 180 15.37 -7.02 20.82
N CYS A 181 14.38 -6.51 20.07
CA CYS A 181 13.06 -7.12 19.96
C CYS A 181 13.11 -8.25 18.92
N PHE A 182 12.17 -9.19 18.99
CA PHE A 182 12.11 -10.33 18.08
C PHE A 182 10.69 -10.56 17.57
N VAL A 183 10.61 -10.99 16.30
CA VAL A 183 9.46 -11.77 15.83
C VAL A 183 9.92 -13.20 15.59
N ARG A 184 9.17 -14.16 16.14
CA ARG A 184 9.44 -15.58 15.99
C ARG A 184 8.22 -16.32 15.45
N LEU A 185 8.48 -17.29 14.58
CA LEU A 185 7.48 -18.19 14.03
C LEU A 185 7.57 -19.54 14.75
N PHE A 186 6.45 -20.04 15.24
CA PHE A 186 6.34 -21.37 15.83
C PHE A 186 5.31 -22.20 15.08
N GLN A 187 5.43 -23.51 15.19
CA GLN A 187 4.46 -24.47 14.66
C GLN A 187 3.63 -25.03 15.81
N TYR A 188 2.30 -24.96 15.75
CA TYR A 188 1.45 -25.65 16.71
C TYR A 188 1.46 -27.17 16.45
N PRO A 189 1.53 -28.04 17.47
CA PRO A 189 1.63 -27.76 18.92
C PRO A 189 3.07 -27.72 19.47
N ASN A 190 4.06 -27.63 18.59
CA ASN A 190 5.49 -27.73 18.90
C ASN A 190 6.06 -26.40 19.43
N PHE A 191 6.11 -26.28 20.76
CA PHE A 191 6.58 -25.07 21.46
C PHE A 191 7.80 -25.31 22.36
N GLY A 192 8.59 -26.35 22.09
CA GLY A 192 9.71 -26.81 22.91
C GLY A 192 10.93 -25.86 22.94
N GLY A 193 10.76 -24.62 23.40
CA GLY A 193 11.83 -23.65 23.58
C GLY A 193 12.20 -22.86 22.32
N ASN A 194 13.16 -21.94 22.45
CA ASN A 194 13.56 -21.01 21.38
C ASN A 194 14.06 -21.73 20.11
N GLU A 195 14.62 -22.93 20.26
CA GLU A 195 15.17 -23.74 19.17
C GLU A 195 14.10 -24.35 18.26
N THR A 196 12.83 -24.41 18.74
CA THR A 196 11.69 -24.86 17.92
C THR A 196 11.08 -23.76 17.05
N ALA A 197 11.61 -22.54 17.12
CA ALA A 197 11.18 -21.47 16.24
C ALA A 197 11.57 -21.80 14.79
N LEU A 198 10.58 -21.87 13.90
CA LEU A 198 10.76 -22.07 12.46
C LEU A 198 11.60 -20.97 11.83
N ALA A 199 11.39 -19.74 12.29
CA ALA A 199 12.13 -18.57 11.87
C ALA A 199 12.17 -17.55 13.01
N SER A 200 13.23 -16.76 13.05
CA SER A 200 13.39 -15.69 14.04
C SER A 200 14.07 -14.49 13.38
N LYS A 201 13.47 -13.30 13.54
CA LYS A 201 14.08 -12.03 13.13
C LYS A 201 14.21 -11.11 14.32
N SER A 202 15.43 -10.64 14.56
CA SER A 202 15.74 -9.61 15.55
C SER A 202 15.80 -8.23 14.90
N PHE A 203 15.37 -7.22 15.64
CA PHE A 203 15.53 -5.81 15.28
C PHE A 203 15.65 -4.95 16.54
N PHE A 204 16.34 -3.83 16.43
CA PHE A 204 16.50 -2.86 17.52
C PHE A 204 15.51 -1.71 17.33
N LYS A 205 15.12 -1.07 18.44
CA LYS A 205 14.17 0.06 18.46
C LYS A 205 12.84 -0.29 17.79
N ALA A 206 11.97 -0.98 18.52
CA ALA A 206 10.61 -1.23 18.08
C ALA A 206 9.70 -1.20 19.29
N ASP A 207 8.89 -0.15 19.38
CA ASP A 207 7.92 0.02 20.46
C ASP A 207 6.60 -0.66 20.07
N LYS A 208 6.24 -0.56 18.78
CA LYS A 208 5.09 -1.24 18.18
C LYS A 208 5.54 -2.12 17.02
N CYS A 209 4.84 -3.25 16.86
CA CYS A 209 5.03 -4.17 15.77
C CYS A 209 3.67 -4.61 15.23
N ASP A 210 3.45 -4.45 13.93
CA ASP A 210 2.26 -4.97 13.24
C ASP A 210 2.69 -6.16 12.36
N ILE A 211 1.97 -7.28 12.51
CA ILE A 211 2.29 -8.56 11.87
C ILE A 211 1.22 -8.88 10.81
N PHE A 212 1.66 -9.10 9.56
CA PHE A 212 0.80 -9.37 8.41
C PHE A 212 1.15 -10.71 7.79
N TRP A 213 0.34 -11.74 8.05
CA TRP A 213 0.47 -13.04 7.38
C TRP A 213 -0.04 -12.97 5.95
N ASN A 214 0.63 -13.66 5.04
CA ASN A 214 0.04 -13.96 3.74
C ASN A 214 -1.10 -14.98 3.89
N ASN A 215 -2.01 -15.02 2.92
CA ASN A 215 -3.21 -15.86 2.99
C ASN A 215 -2.88 -17.38 3.04
N LYS A 216 -1.72 -17.79 2.50
CA LYS A 216 -1.23 -19.19 2.60
C LYS A 216 -0.66 -19.56 3.97
N GLY A 217 -0.34 -18.59 4.84
CA GLY A 217 0.37 -18.83 6.09
C GLY A 217 1.80 -19.37 5.88
N SER A 218 2.45 -18.97 4.78
CA SER A 218 3.83 -19.35 4.46
C SER A 218 4.84 -18.24 4.73
N ALA A 219 4.42 -16.98 4.73
CA ALA A 219 5.30 -15.86 4.98
C ALA A 219 4.58 -14.75 5.74
N VAL A 220 5.36 -13.93 6.43
CA VAL A 220 4.87 -12.83 7.24
C VAL A 220 5.66 -11.55 6.96
N LEU A 221 4.96 -10.43 6.88
CA LEU A 221 5.54 -9.09 6.90
C LEU A 221 5.40 -8.52 8.29
N VAL A 222 6.44 -7.83 8.74
CA VAL A 222 6.57 -7.28 10.08
C VAL A 222 6.92 -5.82 9.95
N LEU A 223 5.95 -4.95 10.25
CA LEU A 223 6.14 -3.51 10.29
C LEU A 223 6.52 -3.10 11.71
N THR A 224 7.74 -2.63 11.88
CA THR A 224 8.26 -2.13 13.15
C THR A 224 8.14 -0.62 13.18
N VAL A 225 7.73 -0.07 14.32
CA VAL A 225 7.65 1.37 14.55
C VAL A 225 8.37 1.66 15.86
N ALA A 226 9.31 2.60 15.80
CA ALA A 226 10.05 3.13 16.93
C ALA A 226 9.75 4.62 17.10
N GLU A 227 9.65 5.08 18.34
CA GLU A 227 9.65 6.50 18.62
C GLU A 227 10.96 7.13 18.15
N ALA A 228 10.85 8.24 17.43
CA ALA A 228 12.02 8.90 16.89
C ALA A 228 12.77 9.69 17.97
N ALA A 229 14.10 9.65 17.92
CA ALA A 229 14.94 10.43 18.83
C ALA A 229 14.81 11.96 18.64
N THR A 230 14.29 12.39 17.49
CA THR A 230 14.04 13.80 17.16
C THR A 230 12.55 14.06 17.05
N SER A 231 12.08 15.17 17.65
CA SER A 231 10.67 15.57 17.71
C SER A 231 9.99 15.81 16.35
N ASP A 232 10.76 15.89 15.27
CA ASP A 232 10.28 16.34 13.96
C ASP A 232 9.66 15.23 13.09
N SER A 233 9.73 13.96 13.51
CA SER A 233 9.11 12.85 12.78
C SER A 233 7.91 12.25 13.51
N TYR A 234 6.72 12.74 13.16
CA TYR A 234 5.43 12.30 13.70
C TYR A 234 5.16 10.79 13.56
N TYR A 235 5.74 10.14 12.54
CA TYR A 235 5.54 8.72 12.24
C TYR A 235 6.56 7.78 12.86
N GLY A 236 7.56 8.31 13.58
CA GLY A 236 8.65 7.52 14.13
C GLY A 236 9.60 6.96 13.06
N GLU A 237 10.56 6.15 13.52
CA GLU A 237 11.42 5.33 12.66
C GLU A 237 10.69 4.02 12.33
N GLN A 238 10.52 3.72 11.05
CA GLN A 238 9.76 2.53 10.61
C GLN A 238 10.62 1.56 9.80
N GLY A 239 10.54 0.28 10.13
CA GLY A 239 11.19 -0.82 9.42
C GLY A 239 10.18 -1.82 8.88
N LEU A 240 10.43 -2.38 7.70
CA LEU A 240 9.63 -3.48 7.17
C LEU A 240 10.52 -4.70 6.99
N HIS A 241 10.16 -5.79 7.65
CA HIS A 241 10.87 -7.05 7.61
C HIS A 241 9.98 -8.14 7.03
N PHE A 242 10.60 -9.09 6.36
CA PHE A 242 9.96 -10.28 5.82
C PHE A 242 10.55 -11.50 6.51
N LEU A 243 9.70 -12.47 6.86
CA LEU A 243 10.10 -13.78 7.35
C LEU A 243 9.28 -14.87 6.65
N ASP A 244 9.94 -15.94 6.20
CA ASP A 244 9.31 -17.17 5.71
C ASP A 244 9.35 -18.24 6.81
N VAL A 245 8.37 -19.14 6.80
CA VAL A 245 8.33 -20.35 7.63
C VAL A 245 9.49 -21.32 7.36
N LYS A 246 10.20 -21.15 6.24
CA LYS A 246 11.44 -21.90 5.93
C LYS A 246 12.68 -21.39 6.67
N GLY A 247 12.58 -20.26 7.37
CA GLY A 247 13.70 -19.65 8.10
C GLY A 247 14.33 -18.44 7.41
N ASP A 248 13.99 -18.19 6.13
CA ASP A 248 14.50 -17.03 5.41
C ASP A 248 13.95 -15.73 6.02
N SER A 249 14.82 -14.72 6.15
CA SER A 249 14.40 -13.39 6.59
C SER A 249 15.16 -12.26 5.89
N CYS A 250 14.45 -11.24 5.42
CA CYS A 250 15.04 -10.05 4.81
C CYS A 250 14.48 -8.76 5.40
N PHE A 251 15.26 -7.69 5.29
CA PHE A 251 14.73 -6.34 5.39
C PHE A 251 14.23 -5.93 4.01
N VAL A 252 13.04 -5.34 3.92
CA VAL A 252 12.46 -4.91 2.64
C VAL A 252 13.08 -3.56 2.24
N PRO A 253 13.89 -3.50 1.17
CA PRO A 253 14.58 -2.28 0.78
C PRO A 253 13.59 -1.26 0.21
N ARG A 254 13.68 -0.01 0.66
CA ARG A 254 12.85 1.10 0.19
C ARG A 254 13.67 2.10 -0.62
N ALA A 255 13.21 2.44 -1.82
CA ALA A 255 13.95 3.34 -2.72
C ALA A 255 13.83 4.83 -2.35
N LYS A 256 12.99 5.17 -1.35
CA LYS A 256 12.72 6.53 -0.89
C LYS A 256 12.56 6.51 0.63
N SER A 257 13.21 7.47 1.30
CA SER A 257 13.10 7.65 2.75
C SER A 257 11.77 8.28 3.15
N GLY A 258 11.28 7.95 4.34
CA GLY A 258 10.02 8.39 4.90
C GLY A 258 9.19 7.23 5.47
N PRO A 259 7.98 7.50 5.96
CA PRO A 259 7.12 6.50 6.59
C PRO A 259 6.58 5.50 5.57
N ILE A 260 6.16 4.35 6.05
CA ILE A 260 5.31 3.39 5.36
C ILE A 260 3.87 3.72 5.70
N TYR A 261 3.06 4.00 4.67
CA TYR A 261 1.65 4.32 4.83
C TYR A 261 0.77 3.08 4.76
N SER A 262 1.14 2.10 3.91
CA SER A 262 0.33 0.90 3.70
C SER A 262 1.19 -0.25 3.18
N VAL A 263 0.87 -1.46 3.65
CA VAL A 263 1.47 -2.74 3.27
C VAL A 263 0.33 -3.69 3.00
N GLU A 264 0.30 -4.31 1.82
CA GLU A 264 -0.77 -5.24 1.46
C GLU A 264 -0.20 -6.45 0.73
N TRP A 265 -0.63 -7.64 1.16
CA TRP A 265 -0.30 -8.89 0.48
C TRP A 265 -1.19 -9.10 -0.73
N ASN A 266 -0.63 -9.63 -1.82
CA ASN A 266 -1.45 -10.19 -2.87
C ASN A 266 -2.29 -11.35 -2.29
N PRO A 267 -3.61 -11.42 -2.51
CA PRO A 267 -4.47 -12.49 -2.00
C PRO A 267 -4.02 -13.91 -2.40
N ASN A 268 -3.25 -14.03 -3.48
CA ASN A 268 -2.67 -15.31 -3.95
C ASN A 268 -1.32 -15.65 -3.28
N SER A 269 -0.81 -14.76 -2.41
CA SER A 269 0.45 -14.90 -1.68
C SER A 269 1.69 -15.03 -2.57
N THR A 270 1.70 -14.34 -3.71
CA THR A 270 2.78 -14.36 -4.72
C THR A 270 3.73 -13.17 -4.61
N ASP A 271 3.22 -12.04 -4.14
CA ASP A 271 3.88 -10.75 -4.07
C ASP A 271 3.16 -9.88 -3.01
N PHE A 272 3.72 -8.71 -2.73
CA PHE A 272 3.11 -7.71 -1.86
C PHE A 272 3.47 -6.30 -2.33
N CYS A 273 2.61 -5.33 -2.01
CA CYS A 273 2.83 -3.93 -2.36
C CYS A 273 3.02 -3.08 -1.11
N VAL A 274 3.92 -2.10 -1.21
CA VAL A 274 4.22 -1.16 -0.12
C VAL A 274 4.13 0.26 -0.65
N VAL A 275 3.39 1.11 0.06
CA VAL A 275 3.32 2.56 -0.16
C VAL A 275 4.15 3.26 0.91
N TYR A 276 5.20 3.98 0.52
CA TYR A 276 6.19 4.52 1.44
C TYR A 276 6.89 5.78 0.94
N GLY A 277 7.61 6.43 1.85
CA GLY A 277 8.45 7.59 1.58
C GLY A 277 7.70 8.91 1.69
N SER A 278 8.42 10.00 1.97
CA SER A 278 7.81 11.32 2.19
C SER A 278 6.94 11.73 1.00
N MET A 279 5.75 12.27 1.26
CA MET A 279 4.81 12.68 0.21
C MET A 279 5.46 13.63 -0.82
N PRO A 280 5.22 13.46 -2.14
CA PRO A 280 4.45 12.38 -2.78
C PRO A 280 5.07 10.99 -2.58
N ALA A 281 4.29 10.04 -2.06
CA ALA A 281 4.78 8.71 -1.70
C ALA A 281 5.11 7.87 -2.93
N LYS A 282 6.04 6.94 -2.76
CA LYS A 282 6.39 5.91 -3.75
C LYS A 282 5.59 4.65 -3.46
N ALA A 283 5.17 3.95 -4.50
CA ALA A 283 4.57 2.62 -4.35
C ALA A 283 5.39 1.61 -5.13
N THR A 284 5.68 0.46 -4.53
CA THR A 284 6.50 -0.58 -5.16
C THR A 284 5.92 -1.96 -4.88
N LEU A 285 5.87 -2.78 -5.92
CA LEU A 285 5.52 -4.19 -5.87
C LEU A 285 6.78 -5.00 -5.59
N TYR A 286 6.76 -5.90 -4.62
CA TYR A 286 7.89 -6.74 -4.23
C TYR A 286 7.59 -8.22 -4.38
N SER A 287 8.62 -8.98 -4.73
CA SER A 287 8.59 -10.44 -4.72
C SER A 287 8.73 -10.99 -3.30
N LEU A 288 8.50 -12.29 -3.13
CA LEU A 288 8.78 -12.99 -1.85
C LEU A 288 10.26 -12.96 -1.44
N LYS A 289 11.17 -12.58 -2.35
CA LYS A 289 12.59 -12.37 -2.07
C LYS A 289 12.92 -10.94 -1.61
N CYS A 290 11.91 -10.12 -1.33
CA CYS A 290 12.06 -8.68 -1.07
C CYS A 290 12.64 -7.87 -2.24
N GLU A 291 12.58 -8.37 -3.48
CA GLU A 291 13.09 -7.67 -4.67
C GLU A 291 11.99 -6.85 -5.35
N PRO A 292 12.24 -5.61 -5.78
CA PRO A 292 11.24 -4.79 -6.46
C PRO A 292 10.91 -5.38 -7.86
N ILE A 293 9.66 -5.75 -8.06
CA ILE A 293 9.10 -6.25 -9.34
C ILE A 293 8.69 -5.07 -10.23
N PHE A 294 7.99 -4.10 -9.65
CA PHE A 294 7.47 -2.94 -10.38
C PHE A 294 7.43 -1.71 -9.48
N ASP A 295 7.85 -0.58 -10.02
CA ASP A 295 7.80 0.72 -9.34
C ASP A 295 6.73 1.58 -10.02
N PHE A 296 5.70 1.95 -9.24
CA PHE A 296 4.57 2.74 -9.69
C PHE A 296 4.87 4.24 -9.75
N GLY A 297 6.12 4.64 -9.49
CA GLY A 297 6.54 6.04 -9.40
C GLY A 297 6.09 6.69 -8.10
N THR A 298 6.17 8.02 -8.05
CA THR A 298 5.66 8.80 -6.92
C THR A 298 4.29 9.39 -7.23
N GLY A 299 3.45 9.51 -6.22
CA GLY A 299 2.09 10.05 -6.33
C GLY A 299 1.51 10.42 -4.97
N PRO A 300 0.40 11.17 -4.91
CA PRO A 300 -0.31 11.47 -3.68
C PRO A 300 -1.10 10.23 -3.22
N ARG A 301 -0.38 9.21 -2.72
CA ARG A 301 -0.90 7.88 -2.38
C ARG A 301 -0.58 7.56 -0.92
N ASN A 302 -1.52 7.01 -0.18
CA ASN A 302 -1.31 6.52 1.19
C ASN A 302 -1.87 5.12 1.44
N CYS A 303 -2.73 4.59 0.57
CA CYS A 303 -3.27 3.25 0.72
C CYS A 303 -3.08 2.43 -0.56
N VAL A 304 -2.99 1.11 -0.39
CA VAL A 304 -3.00 0.15 -1.48
C VAL A 304 -3.99 -0.98 -1.16
N TYR A 305 -4.73 -1.44 -2.17
CA TYR A 305 -5.70 -2.51 -2.05
C TYR A 305 -5.60 -3.44 -3.25
N TYR A 306 -5.57 -4.75 -3.03
CA TYR A 306 -5.73 -5.73 -4.11
C TYR A 306 -7.19 -6.09 -4.29
N ASN A 307 -7.59 -6.38 -5.53
CA ASN A 307 -8.86 -7.08 -5.73
C ASN A 307 -8.74 -8.54 -5.23
N PRO A 308 -9.86 -9.23 -4.92
CA PRO A 308 -9.85 -10.60 -4.36
C PRO A 308 -9.05 -11.65 -5.18
N PHE A 309 -8.90 -11.41 -6.48
CA PHE A 309 -8.17 -12.28 -7.41
C PHE A 309 -6.69 -11.95 -7.52
N GLY A 310 -6.22 -10.82 -7.00
CA GLY A 310 -4.82 -10.41 -7.04
C GLY A 310 -4.29 -10.00 -8.41
N ASN A 311 -5.16 -9.83 -9.41
CA ASN A 311 -4.80 -9.40 -10.77
C ASN A 311 -4.99 -7.88 -10.98
N MET A 312 -5.63 -7.19 -10.03
CA MET A 312 -5.74 -5.73 -9.99
C MET A 312 -5.27 -5.18 -8.65
N LEU A 313 -4.71 -3.98 -8.72
CA LEU A 313 -4.21 -3.23 -7.58
C LEU A 313 -4.67 -1.78 -7.66
N THR A 314 -5.24 -1.29 -6.57
CA THR A 314 -5.70 0.08 -6.43
C THR A 314 -4.72 0.84 -5.55
N LEU A 315 -4.17 1.94 -6.06
CA LEU A 315 -3.44 2.92 -5.25
C LEU A 315 -4.37 4.10 -4.98
N THR A 316 -4.53 4.48 -3.71
CA THR A 316 -5.42 5.57 -3.33
C THR A 316 -4.75 6.60 -2.44
N GLY A 317 -5.27 7.82 -2.48
CA GLY A 317 -4.91 8.93 -1.60
C GLY A 317 -6.14 9.44 -0.86
N PHE A 318 -6.49 8.82 0.27
CA PHE A 318 -7.68 9.16 1.06
C PHE A 318 -7.37 9.96 2.34
N GLY A 319 -8.42 10.47 3.01
CA GLY A 319 -8.28 11.32 4.20
C GLY A 319 -7.74 12.70 3.88
N ASN A 320 -6.52 13.00 4.30
CA ASN A 320 -5.89 14.32 4.08
C ASN A 320 -5.43 14.55 2.63
N LEU A 321 -5.57 13.55 1.76
CA LEU A 321 -5.26 13.63 0.35
C LEU A 321 -6.54 13.83 -0.47
N HIS A 322 -6.38 14.27 -1.71
CA HIS A 322 -7.48 14.73 -2.57
C HIS A 322 -8.42 13.62 -3.08
N GLY A 323 -8.28 12.38 -2.63
CA GLY A 323 -9.13 11.27 -3.06
C GLY A 323 -8.73 10.63 -4.38
N ASN A 324 -7.46 10.76 -4.81
CA ASN A 324 -7.03 10.17 -6.08
C ASN A 324 -7.05 8.64 -5.99
N VAL A 325 -7.58 8.00 -7.03
CA VAL A 325 -7.66 6.54 -7.17
C VAL A 325 -7.03 6.15 -8.51
N GLU A 326 -6.08 5.23 -8.46
CA GLU A 326 -5.43 4.66 -9.63
C GLU A 326 -5.64 3.15 -9.65
N MET A 327 -6.25 2.63 -10.72
CA MET A 327 -6.49 1.21 -10.91
C MET A 327 -5.44 0.62 -11.84
N TRP A 328 -4.70 -0.37 -11.36
CA TRP A 328 -3.62 -1.02 -12.09
C TRP A 328 -3.93 -2.48 -12.38
N HIS A 329 -3.64 -2.92 -13.60
CA HIS A 329 -3.58 -4.33 -13.96
C HIS A 329 -2.21 -4.87 -13.56
N LEU A 330 -2.18 -5.98 -12.85
CA LEU A 330 -0.96 -6.75 -12.57
C LEU A 330 -0.87 -7.96 -13.52
N ALA A 331 0.15 -7.99 -14.38
CA ALA A 331 0.39 -9.09 -15.32
C ALA A 331 1.91 -9.34 -15.46
N GLY A 332 2.61 -9.39 -14.34
CA GLY A 332 4.08 -9.38 -14.32
C GLY A 332 4.67 -8.01 -14.65
N ALA A 333 5.99 -7.87 -14.48
CA ALA A 333 6.66 -6.58 -14.55
C ALA A 333 6.48 -5.83 -15.88
N GLN A 334 6.44 -6.56 -17.00
CA GLN A 334 6.38 -5.95 -18.35
C GLN A 334 4.97 -5.55 -18.78
N ASN A 335 3.92 -6.24 -18.30
CA ASN A 335 2.53 -5.98 -18.70
C ASN A 335 1.72 -5.27 -17.61
N THR A 336 2.36 -4.89 -16.49
CA THR A 336 1.72 -4.05 -15.47
C THR A 336 1.43 -2.68 -16.05
N ARG A 337 0.18 -2.25 -15.97
CA ARG A 337 -0.31 -1.01 -16.62
C ARG A 337 -1.47 -0.38 -15.88
N LEU A 338 -1.58 0.94 -16.01
CA LEU A 338 -2.71 1.70 -15.50
C LEU A 338 -3.95 1.41 -16.37
N ILE A 339 -5.07 1.09 -15.73
CA ILE A 339 -6.37 0.83 -16.35
C ILE A 339 -7.19 2.12 -16.36
N SER A 340 -7.33 2.75 -15.20
CA SER A 340 -8.13 3.95 -15.00
C SER A 340 -7.57 4.81 -13.88
N GLN A 341 -7.90 6.10 -13.92
CA GLN A 341 -7.59 7.04 -12.86
C GLN A 341 -8.77 7.99 -12.67
N PHE A 342 -9.22 8.15 -11.43
CA PHE A 342 -10.35 9.00 -11.09
C PHE A 342 -10.19 9.57 -9.67
N LYS A 343 -11.11 10.44 -9.26
CA LYS A 343 -11.06 11.15 -7.97
C LYS A 343 -12.33 10.86 -7.18
N VAL A 344 -12.17 10.39 -5.95
CA VAL A 344 -13.22 10.14 -4.98
C VAL A 344 -12.84 10.88 -3.68
N PRO A 345 -13.18 12.18 -3.57
CA PRO A 345 -12.85 12.97 -2.40
C PRO A 345 -13.57 12.45 -1.16
N ASP A 346 -13.14 12.89 0.02
CA ASP A 346 -13.81 12.68 1.31
C ASP A 346 -13.98 11.20 1.74
N THR A 347 -13.35 10.26 1.02
CA THR A 347 -13.46 8.84 1.31
C THR A 347 -12.75 8.48 2.61
N THR A 348 -13.47 7.82 3.51
CA THR A 348 -12.94 7.29 4.77
C THR A 348 -12.81 5.77 4.78
N HIS A 349 -13.55 5.08 3.90
CA HIS A 349 -13.57 3.63 3.78
C HIS A 349 -13.54 3.20 2.30
N PHE A 350 -12.79 2.14 2.01
CA PHE A 350 -12.68 1.56 0.68
C PHE A 350 -12.69 0.03 0.80
N GLU A 351 -13.46 -0.64 -0.05
CA GLU A 351 -13.54 -2.10 -0.09
C GLU A 351 -13.78 -2.59 -1.52
N TRP A 352 -13.08 -3.66 -1.92
CA TRP A 352 -13.39 -4.37 -3.16
C TRP A 352 -14.60 -5.27 -2.97
N SER A 353 -15.49 -5.30 -3.98
CA SER A 353 -16.51 -6.34 -4.07
C SER A 353 -15.85 -7.72 -4.20
N PRO A 354 -16.46 -8.79 -3.65
CA PRO A 354 -16.00 -10.17 -3.86
C PRO A 354 -15.87 -10.57 -5.34
N ASP A 355 -16.65 -9.95 -6.23
CA ASP A 355 -16.56 -10.16 -7.68
C ASP A 355 -15.27 -9.62 -8.32
N GLY A 356 -14.50 -8.82 -7.58
CA GLY A 356 -13.24 -8.25 -7.99
C GLY A 356 -13.28 -7.27 -9.16
N THR A 357 -14.45 -6.76 -9.53
CA THR A 357 -14.69 -5.76 -10.59
C THR A 357 -15.25 -4.45 -10.05
N HIS A 358 -15.98 -4.50 -8.93
CA HIS A 358 -16.58 -3.32 -8.29
C HIS A 358 -15.84 -2.92 -7.02
N VAL A 359 -15.90 -1.64 -6.69
CA VAL A 359 -15.35 -1.07 -5.45
C VAL A 359 -16.39 -0.21 -4.77
N LEU A 360 -16.44 -0.32 -3.45
CA LEU A 360 -17.22 0.53 -2.56
C LEU A 360 -16.30 1.57 -1.96
N THR A 361 -16.71 2.83 -2.04
CA THR A 361 -16.11 3.93 -1.28
C THR A 361 -17.17 4.54 -0.40
N ALA A 362 -16.86 4.78 0.87
CA ALA A 362 -17.80 5.40 1.79
C ALA A 362 -17.15 6.52 2.60
N THR A 363 -17.98 7.49 2.94
CA THR A 363 -17.68 8.58 3.86
C THR A 363 -18.51 8.36 5.11
N THR A 364 -17.87 7.99 6.21
CA THR A 364 -18.51 7.44 7.39
C THR A 364 -18.30 8.31 8.63
N THR A 365 -19.36 8.43 9.42
CA THR A 365 -19.36 9.04 10.75
C THR A 365 -18.72 8.06 11.77
N PRO A 366 -18.03 8.53 12.82
CA PRO A 366 -17.82 9.93 13.21
C PRO A 366 -16.61 10.61 12.57
N ARG A 367 -15.88 9.90 11.70
CA ARG A 367 -14.62 10.41 11.13
C ARG A 367 -14.83 11.61 10.22
N LEU A 368 -15.82 11.55 9.33
CA LEU A 368 -16.18 12.66 8.45
C LEU A 368 -17.69 12.68 8.20
N ARG A 369 -18.32 13.84 8.40
CA ARG A 369 -19.76 14.04 8.20
C ARG A 369 -20.10 14.71 6.86
N VAL A 370 -19.17 15.48 6.31
CA VAL A 370 -19.36 16.14 5.00
C VAL A 370 -19.31 15.06 3.91
N GLY A 371 -20.34 14.98 3.07
CA GLY A 371 -20.44 13.96 2.03
C GLY A 371 -20.75 12.55 2.55
N ASN A 372 -21.32 12.43 3.76
CA ASN A 372 -21.64 11.16 4.39
C ASN A 372 -22.59 10.31 3.52
N GLY A 373 -22.17 9.09 3.25
CA GLY A 373 -22.77 8.28 2.19
C GLY A 373 -21.80 7.24 1.63
N TYR A 374 -22.24 6.53 0.60
CA TYR A 374 -21.41 5.57 -0.12
C TYR A 374 -21.58 5.69 -1.63
N LYS A 375 -20.57 5.22 -2.37
CA LYS A 375 -20.54 5.18 -3.83
C LYS A 375 -19.97 3.86 -4.29
N VAL A 376 -20.52 3.32 -5.36
CA VAL A 376 -20.08 2.08 -5.98
C VAL A 376 -19.55 2.39 -7.37
N TYR A 377 -18.30 2.01 -7.62
CA TYR A 377 -17.63 2.20 -8.90
C TYR A 377 -17.27 0.87 -9.53
N HIS A 378 -17.26 0.82 -10.85
CA HIS A 378 -16.55 -0.22 -11.60
C HIS A 378 -15.06 0.10 -11.67
N TYR A 379 -14.18 -0.90 -11.81
CA TYR A 379 -12.72 -0.69 -11.89
C TYR A 379 -12.28 0.22 -13.06
N THR A 380 -13.14 0.44 -14.07
CA THR A 380 -12.91 1.40 -15.15
C THR A 380 -13.03 2.85 -14.70
N GLY A 381 -13.49 3.10 -13.47
CA GLY A 381 -13.77 4.43 -12.92
C GLY A 381 -15.20 4.93 -13.15
N GLN A 382 -16.05 4.11 -13.77
CA GLN A 382 -17.47 4.44 -13.94
C GLN A 382 -18.20 4.37 -12.59
N LEU A 383 -18.87 5.45 -12.21
CA LEU A 383 -19.80 5.47 -11.09
C LEU A 383 -21.09 4.74 -11.48
N LEU A 384 -21.49 3.76 -10.67
CA LEU A 384 -22.68 2.95 -10.92
C LEU A 384 -23.84 3.31 -9.99
N SER A 385 -23.54 3.59 -8.72
CA SER A 385 -24.53 3.98 -7.73
C SER A 385 -23.91 4.90 -6.69
N GLU A 386 -24.72 5.80 -6.16
CA GLU A 386 -24.38 6.63 -5.02
C GLU A 386 -25.57 6.76 -4.07
N PHE A 387 -25.27 6.84 -2.79
CA PHE A 387 -26.21 7.09 -1.72
C PHE A 387 -25.61 8.14 -0.80
N HIS A 388 -26.39 9.17 -0.48
CA HIS A 388 -26.02 10.21 0.49
C HIS A 388 -27.06 10.23 1.59
N THR A 389 -26.61 10.42 2.83
CA THR A 389 -27.55 10.59 3.94
C THR A 389 -28.28 11.92 3.83
N THR A 390 -29.53 11.96 4.31
CA THR A 390 -30.35 13.17 4.30
C THR A 390 -30.80 13.55 5.71
N GLY A 391 -30.97 14.85 5.95
CA GLY A 391 -31.38 15.37 7.26
C GLY A 391 -30.38 15.04 8.38
N ASN A 392 -30.86 14.38 9.43
CA ASN A 392 -30.08 14.00 10.62
C ASN A 392 -29.59 12.54 10.58
N GLU A 393 -29.69 11.85 9.45
CA GLU A 393 -29.19 10.48 9.32
C GLU A 393 -27.65 10.47 9.14
N GLU A 394 -26.99 9.54 9.81
CA GLU A 394 -25.54 9.33 9.70
C GLU A 394 -25.27 7.88 9.29
N LEU A 395 -24.46 7.69 8.24
CA LEU A 395 -23.89 6.42 7.82
C LEU A 395 -22.62 6.18 8.63
N TRP A 396 -22.64 5.14 9.45
CA TRP A 396 -21.51 4.74 10.30
C TRP A 396 -20.60 3.71 9.64
N GLU A 397 -21.19 2.81 8.86
CA GLU A 397 -20.47 1.71 8.24
C GLU A 397 -21.23 1.23 7.00
N ALA A 398 -20.50 0.90 5.94
CA ALA A 398 -21.00 0.26 4.73
C ALA A 398 -19.97 -0.77 4.31
N ARG A 399 -20.41 -1.99 3.99
CA ARG A 399 -19.54 -3.09 3.57
C ARG A 399 -20.24 -3.99 2.55
N TRP A 400 -19.44 -4.68 1.75
CA TRP A 400 -19.93 -5.80 0.95
C TRP A 400 -20.29 -6.99 1.83
N LYS A 401 -21.31 -7.74 1.41
CA LYS A 401 -21.50 -9.12 1.87
C LYS A 401 -20.28 -9.91 1.41
N CYS A 402 -19.54 -10.53 2.33
CA CYS A 402 -18.42 -11.39 1.98
C CYS A 402 -18.88 -12.56 1.09
N ALA A 403 -18.00 -13.08 0.26
CA ALA A 403 -18.26 -14.27 -0.54
C ALA A 403 -16.93 -14.92 -0.94
N ASP A 404 -16.93 -16.23 -1.15
CA ASP A 404 -15.77 -16.91 -1.70
C ASP A 404 -15.54 -16.47 -3.15
N LYS A 405 -14.32 -16.04 -3.45
CA LYS A 405 -13.89 -15.68 -4.80
C LYS A 405 -14.02 -16.85 -5.79
N SER A 406 -14.04 -18.10 -5.32
CA SER A 406 -14.27 -19.28 -6.16
C SER A 406 -15.63 -19.25 -6.88
N GLY A 407 -16.61 -18.52 -6.34
CA GLY A 407 -17.92 -18.33 -6.95
C GLY A 407 -17.96 -17.32 -8.11
N PHE A 408 -16.84 -16.66 -8.41
CA PHE A 408 -16.78 -15.58 -9.40
C PHE A 408 -15.68 -15.86 -10.46
N PRO A 409 -15.91 -15.53 -11.74
CA PRO A 409 -14.87 -15.63 -12.75
C PRO A 409 -13.76 -14.60 -12.49
N VAL A 410 -12.52 -14.97 -12.80
CA VAL A 410 -11.39 -14.03 -12.72
C VAL A 410 -11.66 -12.88 -13.69
N PRO A 411 -11.65 -11.61 -13.24
CA PRO A 411 -11.91 -10.46 -14.10
C PRO A 411 -10.95 -10.39 -15.28
N LEU A 412 -11.48 -10.45 -16.50
CA LEU A 412 -10.71 -10.23 -17.72
C LEU A 412 -10.64 -8.72 -17.99
N ILE A 413 -9.42 -8.18 -18.02
CA ILE A 413 -9.23 -6.76 -18.23
C ILE A 413 -9.23 -6.49 -19.74
N GLU A 414 -10.37 -6.04 -20.26
CA GLU A 414 -10.49 -5.67 -21.66
C GLU A 414 -9.42 -4.65 -22.05
N THR A 415 -8.53 -5.05 -22.96
CA THR A 415 -7.56 -4.20 -23.64
C THR A 415 -8.28 -3.32 -24.66
N SER A 416 -9.22 -2.48 -24.22
CA SER A 416 -9.77 -1.48 -25.12
C SER A 416 -8.65 -0.53 -25.52
N LYS A 417 -8.27 -0.57 -26.81
CA LYS A 417 -7.46 0.47 -27.47
C LYS A 417 -8.18 1.83 -27.49
N ASN A 418 -9.43 1.86 -27.05
CA ASN A 418 -10.22 3.04 -26.75
C ASN A 418 -10.37 3.15 -25.22
N SER A 419 -9.30 3.49 -24.51
CA SER A 419 -9.48 4.15 -23.22
C SER A 419 -10.47 5.29 -23.42
N PRO A 420 -11.55 5.42 -22.61
CA PRO A 420 -12.31 6.67 -22.60
C PRO A 420 -11.27 7.76 -22.40
N THR A 421 -11.27 8.72 -23.33
CA THR A 421 -10.35 9.84 -23.40
C THR A 421 -10.05 10.28 -21.99
N ALA A 422 -8.76 10.28 -21.60
CA ALA A 422 -8.31 10.86 -20.35
C ALA A 422 -9.17 12.11 -20.13
N ILE A 423 -10.03 12.08 -19.11
CA ILE A 423 -10.84 13.22 -18.75
C ILE A 423 -9.81 14.33 -18.61
N LYS A 424 -9.84 15.31 -19.53
CA LYS A 424 -9.03 16.50 -19.39
C LYS A 424 -9.28 16.94 -17.96
N PRO A 425 -8.24 17.18 -17.14
CA PRO A 425 -8.46 17.61 -15.78
C PRO A 425 -9.46 18.75 -15.87
N VAL A 426 -10.62 18.58 -15.22
CA VAL A 426 -11.50 19.71 -14.99
C VAL A 426 -10.58 20.70 -14.30
N MET A 427 -10.20 21.75 -15.02
CA MET A 427 -9.63 22.92 -14.42
C MET A 427 -10.70 23.34 -13.42
N GLU A 428 -10.49 23.02 -12.15
CA GLU A 428 -11.08 23.80 -11.08
C GLU A 428 -10.82 25.26 -11.49
N GLU A 429 -11.89 26.02 -11.71
CA GLU A 429 -11.77 27.47 -11.85
C GLU A 429 -10.98 27.93 -10.63
N LYS A 430 -9.74 28.39 -10.86
CA LYS A 430 -8.93 28.94 -9.79
C LYS A 430 -9.80 29.98 -9.08
N PRO A 431 -10.00 29.90 -7.75
CA PRO A 431 -10.69 30.96 -7.04
C PRO A 431 -9.98 32.27 -7.40
N LYS A 432 -10.74 33.26 -7.87
CA LYS A 432 -10.22 34.57 -8.25
C LYS A 432 -9.33 35.06 -7.12
N LYS A 433 -8.02 35.12 -7.37
CA LYS A 433 -7.03 35.63 -6.43
C LYS A 433 -7.46 37.05 -6.05
N TYR A 434 -7.95 37.24 -4.82
CA TYR A 434 -8.35 38.55 -4.32
C TYR A 434 -7.12 39.45 -4.33
N VAL A 435 -7.11 40.47 -5.19
CA VAL A 435 -6.09 41.51 -5.20
C VAL A 435 -6.60 42.64 -4.31
N PRO A 436 -5.93 42.94 -3.18
CA PRO A 436 -6.35 44.02 -2.30
C PRO A 436 -6.42 45.35 -3.07
N PRO A 437 -7.40 46.22 -2.79
CA PRO A 437 -7.63 47.47 -3.53
C PRO A 437 -6.39 48.37 -3.70
N ALA A 438 -5.42 48.27 -2.80
CA ALA A 438 -4.18 49.05 -2.82
C ALA A 438 -3.23 48.75 -4.00
N MET A 439 -3.37 47.61 -4.70
CA MET A 439 -2.50 47.25 -5.83
C MET A 439 -3.12 47.52 -7.21
N ARG A 440 -4.31 48.14 -7.29
CA ARG A 440 -4.99 48.39 -8.57
C ARG A 440 -4.47 49.64 -9.33
N LYS A 441 -3.56 50.43 -8.74
CA LYS A 441 -3.10 51.72 -9.30
C LYS A 441 -1.64 51.74 -9.79
N GLN A 442 -1.05 50.59 -10.12
CA GLN A 442 0.26 50.54 -10.79
C GLN A 442 0.27 49.49 -11.91
N ALA A 443 -0.49 49.74 -12.98
CA ALA A 443 -0.34 49.04 -14.26
C ALA A 443 -0.95 49.87 -15.39
N GLY A 444 -0.39 51.06 -15.63
CA GLY A 444 -0.63 51.83 -16.84
C GLY A 444 0.71 52.05 -17.53
N GLY A 445 1.01 51.24 -18.55
CA GLY A 445 2.24 51.35 -19.34
C GLY A 445 2.57 50.03 -20.04
N GLY A 446 2.25 49.92 -21.32
CA GLY A 446 2.40 48.69 -22.11
C GLY A 446 3.86 48.39 -22.50
N SER A 447 4.14 47.12 -22.81
CA SER A 447 5.18 46.64 -23.74
C SER A 447 5.17 45.12 -23.90
N ALA A 448 5.10 44.68 -25.16
CA ALA A 448 5.67 43.49 -25.81
C ALA A 448 5.59 42.09 -25.16
N ALA A 449 4.94 41.18 -25.89
CA ALA A 449 4.89 39.74 -25.63
C ALA A 449 6.26 39.05 -25.78
N ILE A 450 6.60 38.20 -24.81
CA ILE A 450 7.69 37.22 -24.88
C ILE A 450 7.04 35.82 -24.82
N PRO A 451 7.33 34.88 -25.75
CA PRO A 451 6.74 33.55 -25.70
C PRO A 451 7.31 32.76 -24.52
N ALA A 452 6.45 32.42 -23.56
CA ALA A 452 6.83 31.66 -22.37
C ALA A 452 7.16 30.20 -22.75
N LYS A 453 8.42 29.82 -22.54
CA LYS A 453 8.87 28.42 -22.56
C LYS A 453 8.16 27.66 -21.44
N THR A 454 7.29 26.73 -21.82
CA THR A 454 6.64 25.77 -20.92
C THR A 454 7.65 24.71 -20.47
N SER A 455 8.43 24.97 -19.42
CA SER A 455 9.32 23.93 -18.87
C SER A 455 9.84 24.24 -17.46
N VAL A 456 9.02 24.12 -16.40
CA VAL A 456 9.55 23.99 -15.02
C VAL A 456 8.73 23.08 -14.08
N PHE A 457 7.43 22.81 -14.29
CA PHE A 457 6.61 22.08 -13.28
C PHE A 457 6.63 20.53 -13.33
N LYS A 458 7.52 19.87 -14.09
CA LYS A 458 7.50 18.40 -14.27
C LYS A 458 8.41 17.59 -13.32
N LYS A 459 9.04 18.21 -12.32
CA LYS A 459 10.15 17.57 -11.57
C LYS A 459 9.80 16.95 -10.22
N GLU A 460 8.53 16.96 -9.82
CA GLU A 460 8.13 16.50 -8.48
C GLU A 460 7.62 15.05 -8.44
N TYR A 461 7.13 14.53 -9.58
CA TYR A 461 6.60 13.18 -9.70
C TYR A 461 7.53 12.29 -10.54
N GLU A 462 7.97 11.19 -9.96
CA GLU A 462 8.68 10.11 -10.64
C GLU A 462 7.67 9.26 -11.40
N LEU A 463 7.90 9.03 -12.69
CA LEU A 463 7.00 8.21 -13.50
C LEU A 463 7.02 6.74 -13.07
N PRO A 464 5.98 5.95 -13.37
CA PRO A 464 6.02 4.49 -13.30
C PRO A 464 7.12 3.87 -14.19
N SER A 465 7.66 2.72 -13.81
CA SER A 465 8.79 2.05 -14.50
C SER A 465 8.56 1.78 -15.98
N ASN A 466 7.36 1.36 -16.37
CA ASN A 466 7.01 1.11 -17.77
C ASN A 466 7.08 2.39 -18.62
N LEU A 467 6.64 3.53 -18.07
CA LEU A 467 6.70 4.82 -18.74
C LEU A 467 8.12 5.41 -18.75
N LYS A 468 8.94 5.18 -17.70
CA LYS A 468 10.36 5.57 -17.70
C LYS A 468 11.12 4.94 -18.86
N GLN A 469 10.87 3.66 -19.16
CA GLN A 469 11.50 2.96 -20.27
C GLN A 469 11.06 3.55 -21.62
N GLN A 470 9.76 3.80 -21.80
CA GLN A 470 9.24 4.44 -23.02
C GLN A 470 9.82 5.84 -23.26
N ASP A 471 9.95 6.67 -22.22
CA ASP A 471 10.55 8.01 -22.35
C ASP A 471 12.03 7.94 -22.76
N GLN A 472 12.79 6.98 -22.23
CA GLN A 472 14.19 6.76 -22.62
C GLN A 472 14.31 6.28 -24.07
N GLU A 473 13.43 5.40 -24.52
CA GLU A 473 13.34 4.94 -25.91
C GLU A 473 12.90 6.07 -26.85
N ALA A 474 11.91 6.88 -26.47
CA ALA A 474 11.45 8.01 -27.26
C ALA A 474 12.53 9.09 -27.40
N GLU A 475 13.29 9.38 -26.34
CA GLU A 475 14.42 10.31 -26.39
C GLU A 475 15.55 9.81 -27.31
N THR A 476 15.87 8.52 -27.28
CA THR A 476 16.92 7.92 -28.13
C THR A 476 16.51 7.89 -29.60
N VAL A 477 15.24 7.60 -29.91
CA VAL A 477 14.69 7.66 -31.27
C VAL A 477 14.63 9.11 -31.79
N SER A 478 14.24 10.07 -30.95
CA SER A 478 14.23 11.51 -31.26
C SER A 478 15.62 12.06 -31.57
N LYS A 479 16.62 11.71 -30.75
CA LYS A 479 18.03 12.08 -30.98
C LYS A 479 18.56 11.47 -32.28
N SER A 480 18.15 10.24 -32.61
CA SER A 480 18.51 9.55 -33.86
C SER A 480 17.86 10.18 -35.09
N LYS A 481 16.57 10.56 -35.01
CA LYS A 481 15.85 11.28 -36.09
C LYS A 481 16.43 12.67 -36.31
N LYS A 482 16.69 13.46 -35.26
CA LYS A 482 17.36 14.77 -35.37
C LYS A 482 18.75 14.67 -35.99
N LYS A 483 19.52 13.63 -35.65
CA LYS A 483 20.83 13.36 -36.27
C LYS A 483 20.71 12.99 -37.76
N ARG A 484 19.65 12.27 -38.16
CA ARG A 484 19.37 11.90 -39.55
C ARG A 484 18.83 13.07 -40.39
N GLU A 485 18.01 13.94 -39.79
CA GLU A 485 17.51 15.18 -40.43
C GLU A 485 18.61 16.23 -40.58
N ALA A 486 19.50 16.37 -39.59
CA ALA A 486 20.69 17.21 -39.72
C ALA A 486 21.63 16.71 -40.85
N LYS A 487 21.75 15.38 -41.01
CA LYS A 487 22.54 14.76 -42.09
C LYS A 487 21.86 14.89 -43.47
N LYS A 488 20.53 14.99 -43.53
CA LYS A 488 19.78 15.29 -44.77
C LYS A 488 19.83 16.77 -45.15
N ARG A 489 19.73 17.70 -44.18
CA ARG A 489 19.89 19.14 -44.41
C ARG A 489 21.32 19.52 -44.82
N GLY A 490 22.33 18.79 -44.33
CA GLY A 490 23.72 18.94 -44.78
C GLY A 490 24.02 18.39 -46.18
N LYS A 491 23.12 17.58 -46.76
CA LYS A 491 23.25 17.05 -48.14
C LYS A 491 22.44 17.83 -49.19
N GLN A 492 21.70 18.87 -48.79
CA GLN A 492 20.95 19.73 -49.73
C GLN A 492 21.72 21.00 -50.15
N PHE A 493 22.99 21.14 -49.75
CA PHE A 493 23.87 22.26 -50.11
C PHE A 493 25.10 21.85 -50.93
N ALA A 494 25.16 20.62 -51.43
CA ALA A 494 26.27 20.18 -52.26
C ALA A 494 25.76 19.20 -53.33
N GLU A 495 25.46 19.71 -54.51
CA GLU A 495 25.88 19.15 -55.81
C GLU A 495 25.32 20.01 -56.98
N GLU A 496 26.20 20.79 -57.61
CA GLU A 496 26.23 20.98 -59.06
C GLU A 496 27.65 20.60 -59.53
N GLY A 497 27.75 19.58 -60.40
CA GLY A 497 28.89 19.36 -61.29
C GLY A 497 29.87 18.20 -60.98
N GLY A 498 29.68 17.07 -61.67
CA GLY A 498 30.80 16.26 -62.22
C GLY A 498 31.06 14.84 -61.67
N GLN A 499 30.65 13.81 -62.41
CA GLN A 499 30.87 12.35 -62.24
C GLN A 499 32.31 11.88 -62.66
N PRO A 500 32.67 10.56 -62.68
CA PRO A 500 32.79 9.61 -61.56
C PRO A 500 34.03 8.65 -61.66
N ARG A 501 34.16 7.75 -60.67
CA ARG A 501 34.94 6.46 -60.60
C ARG A 501 36.45 6.59 -60.32
N THR A 502 37.06 5.79 -59.45
CA THR A 502 36.95 4.32 -59.25
C THR A 502 37.08 3.87 -57.79
N GLU A 503 36.63 2.64 -57.57
CA GLU A 503 36.60 1.88 -56.32
C GLU A 503 38.00 1.60 -55.73
N GLY A 504 38.08 1.60 -54.40
CA GLY A 504 39.22 1.12 -53.63
C GLY A 504 38.91 1.16 -52.15
N ALA A 505 38.95 0.00 -51.50
CA ALA A 505 38.71 -0.19 -50.08
C ALA A 505 39.59 0.73 -49.22
N ASP A 506 39.05 1.32 -48.14
CA ASP A 506 39.92 1.82 -47.08
C ASP A 506 39.29 1.85 -45.68
N GLN A 507 40.22 1.67 -44.75
CA GLN A 507 40.16 1.68 -43.30
C GLN A 507 39.78 3.07 -42.75
N GLY A 508 39.45 3.11 -41.46
CA GLY A 508 38.85 4.27 -40.82
C GLY A 508 39.76 5.51 -40.75
N GLU A 509 39.31 6.60 -41.38
CA GLU A 509 39.77 7.96 -41.08
C GLU A 509 38.78 8.68 -40.14
N VAL A 510 39.31 9.22 -39.04
CA VAL A 510 38.56 10.08 -38.12
C VAL A 510 38.38 11.45 -38.78
N THR A 511 37.14 11.81 -39.11
CA THR A 511 36.81 13.07 -39.77
C THR A 511 37.30 14.30 -38.98
N SER A 512 37.68 15.38 -39.67
CA SER A 512 38.18 16.63 -39.05
C SER A 512 37.21 17.23 -38.02
N ALA A 513 35.91 17.06 -38.24
CA ALA A 513 34.84 17.49 -37.33
C ALA A 513 34.81 16.73 -35.99
N ASP A 514 35.29 15.48 -35.96
CA ASP A 514 35.39 14.69 -34.73
C ASP A 514 36.67 15.02 -33.95
N ARG A 515 37.76 15.38 -34.65
CA ARG A 515 39.00 15.88 -34.02
C ARG A 515 38.76 17.21 -33.31
N GLU A 516 38.03 18.15 -33.91
CA GLU A 516 37.66 19.43 -33.29
C GLU A 516 36.78 19.30 -32.03
N LYS A 517 35.83 18.36 -32.04
CA LYS A 517 35.00 18.09 -30.85
C LYS A 517 35.83 17.50 -29.71
N LYS A 518 36.77 16.61 -30.00
CA LYS A 518 37.70 16.05 -29.01
C LYS A 518 38.58 17.15 -28.40
N ILE A 519 39.16 18.03 -29.22
CA ILE A 519 39.95 19.19 -28.75
C ILE A 519 39.11 20.08 -27.81
N ARG A 520 37.85 20.36 -28.15
CA ARG A 520 36.97 21.21 -27.32
C ARG A 520 36.64 20.55 -25.97
N ASN A 521 36.46 19.23 -25.96
CA ASN A 521 36.19 18.48 -24.73
C ASN A 521 37.41 18.39 -23.81
N VAL A 522 38.59 18.15 -24.36
CA VAL A 522 39.85 18.11 -23.58
C VAL A 522 40.17 19.48 -22.97
N LYS A 523 40.00 20.58 -23.72
CA LYS A 523 40.15 21.96 -23.19
C LYS A 523 39.21 22.25 -22.01
N LYS A 524 37.95 21.81 -22.08
CA LYS A 524 36.99 21.98 -20.97
C LYS A 524 37.42 21.22 -19.72
N LYS A 525 37.97 20.02 -19.86
CA LYS A 525 38.50 19.24 -18.72
C LYS A 525 39.70 19.94 -18.09
N LEU A 526 40.65 20.45 -18.89
CA LEU A 526 41.80 21.21 -18.40
C LEU A 526 41.40 22.51 -17.68
N GLN A 527 40.37 23.22 -18.16
CA GLN A 527 39.82 24.39 -17.44
C GLN A 527 39.20 24.00 -16.08
N GLY A 528 38.55 22.85 -15.99
CA GLY A 528 38.04 22.32 -14.72
C GLY A 528 39.17 22.00 -13.73
N ILE A 529 40.26 21.41 -14.22
CA ILE A 529 41.44 21.11 -13.40
C ILE A 529 42.14 22.39 -12.93
N SER A 530 42.25 23.41 -13.78
CA SER A 530 42.80 24.72 -13.40
C SER A 530 42.03 25.38 -12.26
N LYS A 531 40.69 25.27 -12.25
CA LYS A 531 39.86 25.72 -11.13
C LYS A 531 40.11 24.92 -9.85
N LEU A 532 40.26 23.59 -9.96
CA LEU A 532 40.60 22.74 -8.81
C LEU A 532 41.99 23.09 -8.23
N LYS A 533 42.97 23.46 -9.07
CA LYS A 533 44.27 23.97 -8.60
C LYS A 533 44.15 25.31 -7.85
N GLN A 534 43.31 26.23 -8.32
CA GLN A 534 43.02 27.48 -7.61
C GLN A 534 42.32 27.22 -6.27
N GLU A 535 41.36 26.30 -6.22
CA GLU A 535 40.68 25.91 -4.97
C GLU A 535 41.66 25.27 -3.97
N LEU A 536 42.59 24.43 -4.44
CA LEU A 536 43.66 23.86 -3.61
C LEU A 536 44.62 24.95 -3.08
N ALA A 537 45.01 25.91 -3.93
CA ALA A 537 45.86 27.03 -3.53
C ALA A 537 45.17 27.98 -2.54
N SER A 538 43.84 28.05 -2.55
CA SER A 538 43.04 28.79 -1.56
C SER A 538 42.86 28.05 -0.22
N GLY A 539 43.51 26.89 -0.03
CA GLY A 539 43.53 26.14 1.23
C GLY A 539 42.34 25.19 1.44
N LYS A 540 41.54 24.95 0.39
CA LYS A 540 40.37 24.06 0.45
C LYS A 540 40.80 22.58 0.29
N GLN A 541 40.35 21.70 1.17
CA GLN A 541 40.61 20.26 1.04
C GLN A 541 39.78 19.66 -0.12
N LEU A 542 40.44 18.93 -1.01
CA LEU A 542 39.83 18.26 -2.16
C LEU A 542 39.57 16.77 -1.86
N ASP A 543 38.46 16.24 -2.38
CA ASP A 543 38.12 14.82 -2.24
C ASP A 543 39.02 13.90 -3.10
N SER A 544 38.96 12.58 -2.84
CA SER A 544 39.80 11.58 -3.54
C SER A 544 39.60 11.58 -5.07
N ASN A 545 38.38 11.85 -5.55
CA ASN A 545 38.06 11.91 -6.97
C ASN A 545 38.59 13.20 -7.63
N GLN A 546 38.60 14.32 -6.91
CA GLN A 546 39.17 15.60 -7.34
C GLN A 546 40.70 15.51 -7.41
N MET A 547 41.34 14.82 -6.46
CA MET A 547 42.77 14.52 -6.49
C MET A 547 43.17 13.61 -7.66
N GLN A 548 42.35 12.60 -8.00
CA GLN A 548 42.57 11.79 -9.20
C GLN A 548 42.46 12.60 -10.50
N LYS A 549 41.53 13.57 -10.56
CA LYS A 549 41.40 14.47 -11.73
C LYS A 549 42.60 15.39 -11.91
N LEU A 550 43.22 15.83 -10.81
CA LEU A 550 44.48 16.60 -10.86
C LEU A 550 45.64 15.76 -11.41
N LYS A 551 45.75 14.48 -11.02
CA LYS A 551 46.78 13.57 -11.55
C LYS A 551 46.61 13.26 -13.04
N ALA A 552 45.40 13.34 -13.57
CA ALA A 552 45.11 13.11 -14.98
C ALA A 552 45.44 14.29 -15.91
N GLU A 553 45.95 15.41 -15.37
CA GLU A 553 46.24 16.62 -16.15
C GLU A 553 47.31 16.42 -17.21
N GLU A 554 48.43 15.76 -16.86
CA GLU A 554 49.53 15.53 -17.80
C GLU A 554 49.08 14.68 -19.00
N ALA A 555 48.29 13.64 -18.76
CA ALA A 555 47.71 12.81 -19.82
C ALA A 555 46.77 13.61 -20.74
N LEU A 556 45.97 14.53 -20.19
CA LEU A 556 45.07 15.37 -20.98
C LEU A 556 45.81 16.45 -21.78
N VAL A 557 46.94 16.95 -21.28
CA VAL A 557 47.80 17.87 -22.03
C VAL A 557 48.48 17.15 -23.20
N GLU A 558 48.93 15.93 -22.99
CA GLU A 558 49.53 15.11 -24.05
C GLU A 558 48.50 14.70 -25.11
N GLU A 559 47.30 14.30 -24.70
CA GLU A 559 46.16 14.05 -25.61
C GLU A 559 45.82 15.30 -26.44
N LEU A 560 45.86 16.51 -25.84
CA LEU A 560 45.64 17.77 -26.55
C LEU A 560 46.73 18.06 -27.60
N LYS A 561 48.00 17.72 -27.31
CA LYS A 561 49.11 17.89 -28.25
C LYS A 561 48.98 16.93 -29.43
N GLN A 562 48.69 15.66 -29.17
CA GLN A 562 48.48 14.64 -30.21
C GLN A 562 47.28 14.97 -31.11
N LEU A 563 46.22 15.59 -30.57
CA LEU A 563 45.07 16.03 -31.36
C LEU A 563 45.34 17.31 -32.18
N ARG A 564 46.46 18.00 -31.96
CA ARG A 564 46.86 19.24 -32.66
C ARG A 564 47.98 19.04 -33.69
N LEU A 565 48.67 17.90 -33.63
CA LEU A 565 49.49 17.35 -34.72
C LEU A 565 48.56 16.74 -35.78
#